data_AF-A0A932FGX3-F1
#
_entry.id   AF-A0A932FGX3-F1
#
_cell.length_a   1.000
_cell.length_b   1.000
_cell.length_c   1.000
_cell.angle_alpha   90.00
_cell.angle_beta   90.00
_cell.angle_gamma   90.00
#
_symmetry.space_group_name_H-M   'P 1'
#
loop_
_entity.id
_entity.type
_entity.pdbx_description
1 polymer ?
#
loop_
_entity_poly.entity_id
_entity_poly.type
_entity_poly.pdbx_seq_one_letter_code
_entity_poly.pdbx_strand_id
1 'polypeptide(L)'
;MSPDLIVGALAFLFTLMIFSYLIGDNPLFRVAVYVFVGVSAGYVAAVAFRQVLLPNLLYPIVNGTTTQRALLAVPFLLSGLLLMKAWSPLSRLGAPSMAVLVGVSAAVAIGGSVTGTLLPQISATINIFDLSTSTSPFTTLFNGAFILAGVVTTLVYFHFGARTTADGSVRRFGLIEFIAFIGSIFLAFTLGVLFAGVYSAALTALIERLRFFGTFFGLG
;
A
#
# COMPACT_ATOMS: atom_id res chain seq x y z
N MET A 1 18.26 -35.54 4.77
CA MET A 1 17.17 -34.80 5.44
C MET A 1 16.46 -34.02 4.37
N SER A 2 15.19 -34.32 4.07
CA SER A 2 14.46 -33.67 2.99
C SER A 2 14.35 -32.17 3.28
N PRO A 3 14.58 -31.28 2.29
CA PRO A 3 14.42 -29.83 2.46
C PRO A 3 13.06 -29.45 3.05
N ASP A 4 12.03 -30.27 2.81
CA ASP A 4 10.68 -30.10 3.36
C ASP A 4 10.62 -30.16 4.89
N LEU A 5 11.46 -31.00 5.54
CA LEU A 5 11.52 -31.06 7.00
C LEU A 5 12.14 -29.79 7.60
N ILE A 6 13.16 -29.22 6.94
CA ILE A 6 13.83 -28.00 7.40
C ILE A 6 12.90 -26.81 7.25
N VAL A 7 12.25 -26.67 6.08
CA VAL A 7 11.28 -25.62 5.82
C VAL A 7 10.07 -25.76 6.76
N GLY A 8 9.59 -26.98 6.98
CA GLY A 8 8.51 -27.26 7.92
C GLY A 8 8.86 -26.88 9.36
N ALA A 9 10.03 -27.27 9.85
CA ALA A 9 10.50 -26.93 11.19
C ALA A 9 10.70 -25.41 11.38
N LEU A 10 11.23 -24.71 10.37
CA LEU A 10 11.35 -23.25 10.40
C LEU A 10 9.97 -22.59 10.42
N ALA A 11 9.06 -22.99 9.52
CA ALA A 11 7.70 -22.46 9.48
C ALA A 11 6.95 -22.70 10.80
N PHE A 12 7.14 -23.87 11.40
CA PHE A 12 6.61 -24.22 12.72
C PHE A 12 7.11 -23.27 13.81
N LEU A 13 8.42 -23.08 13.89
CA LEU A 13 9.08 -22.22 14.87
C LEU A 13 8.63 -20.76 14.75
N PHE A 14 8.61 -20.21 13.53
CA PHE A 14 8.13 -18.84 13.30
C PHE A 14 6.65 -18.67 13.65
N THR A 15 5.82 -19.67 13.37
CA THR A 15 4.39 -19.63 13.71
C THR A 15 4.21 -19.58 15.23
N LEU A 16 4.96 -20.39 16.00
CA LEU A 16 4.96 -20.32 17.46
C LEU A 16 5.46 -18.98 18.01
N MET A 17 6.53 -18.43 17.43
CA MET A 17 7.06 -17.12 17.84
C MET A 17 6.03 -16.00 17.65
N ILE A 18 5.25 -16.04 16.56
CA ILE A 18 4.17 -15.06 16.31
C ILE A 18 3.01 -15.27 17.29
N PHE A 19 2.57 -16.52 17.50
CA PHE A 19 1.49 -16.81 18.46
C PHE A 19 1.86 -16.49 19.91
N SER A 20 3.14 -16.46 20.26
CA SER A 20 3.59 -16.06 21.59
C SER A 20 3.12 -14.66 22.00
N TYR A 21 2.77 -13.79 21.04
CA TYR A 21 2.18 -12.48 21.32
C TYR A 21 0.87 -12.57 22.11
N LEU A 22 0.08 -13.64 21.92
CA LEU A 22 -1.20 -13.84 22.62
C LEU A 22 -1.02 -14.01 24.13
N ILE A 23 0.16 -14.46 24.57
CA ILE A 23 0.51 -14.74 25.97
C ILE A 23 1.19 -13.50 26.61
N GLY A 24 1.49 -12.45 25.83
CA GLY A 24 2.11 -11.21 26.29
C GLY A 24 3.34 -10.79 25.47
N ASP A 25 4.04 -9.75 25.94
CA ASP A 25 5.25 -9.20 25.32
C ASP A 25 6.49 -10.10 25.56
N ASN A 26 6.66 -11.13 24.73
CA ASN A 26 7.77 -12.08 24.83
C ASN A 26 8.93 -11.68 23.87
N PRO A 27 10.21 -11.80 24.27
CA PRO A 27 11.36 -11.63 23.37
C PRO A 27 11.27 -12.48 22.09
N LEU A 28 10.67 -13.67 22.14
CA LEU A 28 10.46 -14.54 20.96
C LEU A 28 9.65 -13.85 19.86
N PHE A 29 8.56 -13.18 20.22
CA PHE A 29 7.75 -12.43 19.25
C PHE A 29 8.56 -11.28 18.62
N ARG A 30 9.32 -10.53 19.44
CA ARG A 30 10.15 -9.42 18.96
C ARG A 30 11.19 -9.87 17.94
N VAL A 31 11.85 -11.02 18.16
CA VAL A 31 12.79 -11.58 17.20
C VAL A 31 12.11 -11.90 15.87
N ALA A 32 10.93 -12.52 15.89
CA ALA A 32 10.19 -12.82 14.66
C ALA A 32 9.86 -11.54 13.88
N VAL A 33 9.40 -10.50 14.57
CA VAL A 33 9.10 -9.19 13.95
C VAL A 33 10.35 -8.54 13.38
N TYR A 34 11.48 -8.52 14.12
CA TYR A 34 12.72 -7.94 13.61
C TYR A 34 13.27 -8.69 12.40
N VAL A 35 13.19 -10.02 12.39
CA VAL A 35 13.57 -10.81 11.22
C VAL A 35 12.65 -10.50 10.04
N PHE A 36 11.34 -10.44 10.26
CA PHE A 36 10.38 -10.10 9.21
C PHE A 36 10.66 -8.72 8.60
N VAL A 37 10.78 -7.69 9.44
CA VAL A 37 11.09 -6.32 9.00
C VAL A 37 12.46 -6.26 8.32
N GLY A 38 13.46 -6.97 8.85
CA GLY A 38 14.80 -7.05 8.26
C GLY A 38 14.81 -7.70 6.87
N VAL A 39 14.07 -8.79 6.69
CA VAL A 39 13.93 -9.46 5.38
C VAL A 39 13.18 -8.58 4.40
N SER A 40 12.10 -7.92 4.83
CA SER A 40 11.37 -6.96 3.97
C SER A 40 12.26 -5.79 3.53
N ALA A 41 13.00 -5.19 4.46
CA ALA A 41 13.95 -4.12 4.16
C ALA A 41 15.08 -4.60 3.24
N GLY A 42 15.61 -5.80 3.47
CA GLY A 42 16.64 -6.43 2.63
C GLY A 42 16.15 -6.72 1.22
N TYR A 43 14.91 -7.18 1.05
CA TYR A 43 14.30 -7.37 -0.26
C TYR A 43 14.17 -6.05 -1.02
N VAL A 44 13.62 -5.02 -0.37
CA VAL A 44 13.52 -3.67 -0.97
C VAL A 44 14.90 -3.14 -1.35
N ALA A 45 15.91 -3.31 -0.50
CA ALA A 45 17.28 -2.92 -0.80
C ALA A 45 17.86 -3.69 -2.01
N ALA A 46 17.62 -5.00 -2.10
CA ALA A 46 18.06 -5.83 -3.22
C ALA A 46 17.38 -5.43 -4.55
N VAL A 47 16.08 -5.13 -4.49
CA VAL A 47 15.31 -4.62 -5.64
C VAL A 47 15.84 -3.26 -6.07
N ALA A 48 16.02 -2.32 -5.15
CA ALA A 48 16.61 -1.02 -5.45
C ALA A 48 18.02 -1.16 -6.05
N PHE A 49 18.84 -2.08 -5.52
CA PHE A 49 20.16 -2.32 -6.05
C PHE A 49 20.14 -2.85 -7.49
N ARG A 50 19.35 -3.91 -7.75
CA ARG A 50 19.33 -4.56 -9.07
C ARG A 50 18.56 -3.78 -10.13
N GLN A 51 17.46 -3.15 -9.76
CA GLN A 51 16.56 -2.50 -10.72
C GLN A 51 16.84 -1.01 -10.86
N VAL A 52 17.45 -0.36 -9.86
CA VAL A 52 17.74 1.08 -9.90
C VAL A 52 19.23 1.34 -9.99
N LEU A 53 20.02 0.90 -9.00
CA LEU A 53 21.44 1.28 -8.92
C LEU A 53 22.29 0.63 -10.02
N LEU A 54 22.11 -0.67 -10.29
CA LEU A 54 22.91 -1.38 -11.28
C LEU A 54 22.71 -0.84 -12.72
N PRO A 55 21.47 -0.72 -13.26
CA PRO A 55 21.27 -0.22 -14.62
C PRO A 55 21.49 1.29 -14.75
N ASN A 56 21.19 2.10 -13.72
CA ASN A 56 21.26 3.56 -13.83
C ASN A 56 22.60 4.16 -13.39
N LEU A 57 23.39 3.45 -12.57
CA LEU A 57 24.72 3.91 -12.15
C LEU A 57 25.83 3.02 -12.71
N LEU A 58 25.86 1.74 -12.36
CA LEU A 58 27.03 0.89 -12.63
C LEU A 58 27.22 0.58 -14.11
N TYR A 59 26.15 0.23 -14.83
CA TYR A 59 26.21 -0.12 -16.24
C TYR A 59 26.70 1.03 -17.16
N PRO A 60 26.15 2.27 -17.07
CA PRO A 60 26.60 3.38 -17.91
C PRO A 60 27.99 3.93 -17.56
N ILE A 61 28.53 3.68 -16.36
CA ILE A 61 29.93 4.01 -16.03
C ILE A 61 30.89 3.15 -16.86
N VAL A 62 30.65 1.84 -16.90
CA VAL A 62 31.55 0.88 -17.55
C VAL A 62 31.36 0.89 -19.07
N ASN A 63 30.11 0.87 -19.54
CA ASN A 63 29.77 0.64 -20.95
C ASN A 63 29.09 1.82 -21.65
N GLY A 64 28.87 2.95 -20.96
CA GLY A 64 28.10 4.08 -21.50
C GLY A 64 28.89 4.99 -22.44
N THR A 65 28.17 5.63 -23.35
CA THR A 65 28.66 6.69 -24.25
C THR A 65 29.07 7.96 -23.47
N THR A 66 29.89 8.85 -24.07
CA THR A 66 30.35 10.10 -23.43
C THR A 66 29.20 10.96 -22.89
N THR A 67 28.06 10.98 -23.59
CA THR A 67 26.84 11.71 -23.19
C THR A 67 26.16 11.07 -21.97
N GLN A 68 26.12 9.74 -21.87
CA GLN A 68 25.58 9.04 -20.69
C GLN A 68 26.47 9.22 -19.46
N ARG A 69 27.80 9.25 -19.64
CA ARG A 69 28.76 9.56 -18.58
C ARG A 69 28.63 10.99 -18.07
N ALA A 70 28.30 11.95 -18.95
CA ALA A 70 28.01 13.32 -18.54
C ALA A 70 26.70 13.42 -17.72
N LEU A 71 25.65 12.69 -18.09
CA LEU A 71 24.39 12.65 -17.33
C LEU A 71 24.53 11.98 -15.95
N LEU A 72 25.44 11.01 -15.82
CA LEU A 72 25.82 10.40 -14.54
C LEU A 72 26.46 11.38 -13.56
N ALA A 73 27.06 12.48 -14.03
CA ALA A 73 27.67 13.47 -13.14
C ALA A 73 26.65 14.09 -12.16
N VAL A 74 25.38 14.21 -12.58
CA VAL A 74 24.30 14.78 -11.75
C VAL A 74 23.98 13.90 -10.52
N PRO A 75 23.64 12.60 -10.64
CA PRO A 75 23.39 11.75 -9.47
C PRO A 75 24.63 11.52 -8.59
N PHE A 76 25.84 11.53 -9.16
CA PHE A 76 27.08 11.46 -8.37
C PHE A 76 27.33 12.74 -7.57
N LEU A 77 27.11 13.91 -8.18
CA LEU A 77 27.22 15.21 -7.51
C LEU A 77 26.17 15.34 -6.41
N LEU A 78 24.92 14.94 -6.68
CA LEU A 78 23.84 14.94 -5.67
C LEU A 78 24.11 13.95 -4.53
N SER A 79 24.68 12.76 -4.81
CA SER A 79 25.10 11.82 -3.77
C SER A 79 26.26 12.36 -2.93
N GLY A 80 27.25 13.00 -3.56
CA GLY A 80 28.35 13.68 -2.85
C GLY A 80 27.85 14.80 -1.94
N LEU A 81 26.91 15.62 -2.43
CA LEU A 81 26.26 16.67 -1.62
C LEU A 81 25.43 16.10 -0.46
N LEU A 82 24.84 14.91 -0.60
CA LEU A 82 24.15 14.24 0.52
C LEU A 82 25.11 13.75 1.59
N LEU A 83 26.26 13.19 1.21
CA LEU A 83 27.29 12.78 2.17
C LEU A 83 27.81 13.97 2.98
N MET A 84 27.92 15.15 2.37
CA MET A 84 28.29 16.39 3.06
C MET A 84 27.27 16.82 4.14
N LYS A 85 26.00 16.42 4.05
CA LYS A 85 25.00 16.68 5.10
C LYS A 85 25.23 15.87 6.37
N ALA A 86 25.89 14.72 6.29
CA ALA A 86 26.24 13.93 7.48
C ALA A 86 27.27 14.66 8.37
N TRP A 87 27.92 15.72 7.86
CA TRP A 87 28.94 16.48 8.56
C TRP A 87 28.38 17.86 8.94
N SER A 88 28.22 18.11 10.24
CA SER A 88 27.54 19.28 10.83
C SER A 88 27.89 20.67 10.23
N PRO A 89 29.15 20.99 9.85
CA PRO A 89 29.47 22.32 9.33
C PRO A 89 29.12 22.52 7.83
N LEU A 90 28.93 21.45 7.06
CA LEU A 90 28.71 21.52 5.61
C LEU A 90 27.25 21.23 5.20
N SER A 91 26.35 21.17 6.18
CA SER A 91 24.93 20.84 5.99
C SER A 91 24.17 21.77 5.03
N ARG A 92 24.63 23.02 4.81
CA ARG A 92 23.97 23.95 3.89
C ARG A 92 24.16 23.56 2.42
N LEU A 93 25.28 22.92 2.07
CA LEU A 93 25.54 22.45 0.70
C LEU A 93 24.71 21.21 0.35
N GLY A 94 24.28 20.42 1.35
CA GLY A 94 23.40 19.26 1.14
C GLY A 94 21.90 19.58 1.05
N ALA A 95 21.49 20.82 1.33
CA ALA A 95 20.09 21.27 1.25
C ALA A 95 19.43 21.06 -0.13
N PRO A 96 20.04 21.41 -1.28
CA PRO A 96 19.45 21.16 -2.59
C PRO A 96 19.22 19.67 -2.86
N SER A 97 20.13 18.78 -2.44
CA SER A 97 19.96 17.34 -2.68
C SER A 97 18.85 16.75 -1.82
N MET A 98 18.69 17.21 -0.58
CA MET A 98 17.54 16.84 0.27
C MET A 98 16.21 17.35 -0.29
N ALA A 99 16.19 18.56 -0.86
CA ALA A 99 14.99 19.08 -1.52
C ALA A 99 14.59 18.22 -2.72
N VAL A 100 15.55 17.75 -3.52
CA VAL A 100 15.31 16.81 -4.62
C VAL A 100 14.83 15.46 -4.09
N LEU A 101 15.46 14.88 -3.06
CA LEU A 101 15.01 13.61 -2.47
C LEU A 101 13.57 13.68 -1.96
N VAL A 102 13.24 14.71 -1.18
CA VAL A 102 11.88 14.88 -0.64
C VAL A 102 10.89 15.16 -1.76
N GLY A 103 11.23 16.05 -2.71
CA GLY A 103 10.39 16.36 -3.86
C GLY A 103 10.09 15.14 -4.73
N VAL A 104 11.11 14.33 -5.04
CA VAL A 104 10.93 13.08 -5.78
C VAL A 104 10.12 12.07 -4.98
N SER A 105 10.35 11.91 -3.68
CA SER A 105 9.56 10.99 -2.86
C SER A 105 8.09 11.39 -2.78
N ALA A 106 7.79 12.68 -2.64
CA ALA A 106 6.43 13.22 -2.68
C ALA A 106 5.79 13.04 -4.06
N ALA A 107 6.53 13.33 -5.14
CA ALA A 107 6.05 13.13 -6.50
C ALA A 107 5.75 11.65 -6.80
N VAL A 108 6.60 10.73 -6.34
CA VAL A 108 6.38 9.28 -6.48
C VAL A 108 5.21 8.80 -5.63
N ALA A 109 5.04 9.32 -4.41
CA ALA A 109 3.90 8.96 -3.56
C ALA A 109 2.57 9.45 -4.15
N ILE A 110 2.52 10.70 -4.63
CA ILE A 110 1.34 11.28 -5.26
C ILE A 110 1.08 10.63 -6.63
N GLY A 111 2.09 10.51 -7.48
CA GLY A 111 1.96 9.85 -8.78
C GLY A 111 1.59 8.37 -8.64
N GLY A 112 2.19 7.69 -7.67
CA GLY A 112 1.89 6.30 -7.33
C GLY A 112 0.46 6.10 -6.82
N SER A 113 -0.08 7.02 -6.00
CA SER A 113 -1.47 6.94 -5.59
C SER A 113 -2.43 7.30 -6.74
N VAL A 114 -2.14 8.33 -7.53
CA VAL A 114 -2.99 8.71 -8.67
C VAL A 114 -3.05 7.60 -9.71
N THR A 115 -1.91 7.09 -10.17
CA THR A 115 -1.85 6.07 -11.21
C THR A 115 -2.12 4.67 -10.67
N GLY A 116 -1.74 4.39 -9.43
CA GLY A 116 -1.91 3.07 -8.81
C GLY A 116 -3.30 2.83 -8.20
N THR A 117 -4.01 3.88 -7.79
CA THR A 117 -5.32 3.74 -7.15
C THR A 117 -6.40 4.56 -7.86
N LEU A 118 -6.26 5.89 -7.97
CA LEU A 118 -7.34 6.76 -8.45
C LEU A 118 -7.76 6.47 -9.90
N LEU A 119 -6.80 6.43 -10.83
CA LEU A 119 -7.10 6.18 -12.25
C LEU A 119 -7.69 4.78 -12.48
N PRO A 120 -7.12 3.68 -11.92
CA PRO A 120 -7.74 2.37 -12.00
C PRO A 120 -9.14 2.32 -11.40
N GLN A 121 -9.39 3.00 -10.28
CA GLN A 121 -10.72 3.05 -9.66
C GLN A 121 -11.74 3.81 -10.53
N ILE A 122 -11.35 4.93 -11.14
CA ILE A 122 -12.19 5.68 -12.08
C ILE A 122 -12.48 4.82 -13.32
N SER A 123 -11.46 4.18 -13.90
CA SER A 123 -11.63 3.30 -15.06
C SER A 123 -12.53 2.11 -14.74
N ALA A 124 -12.35 1.47 -13.58
CA ALA A 124 -13.22 0.38 -13.15
C ALA A 124 -14.69 0.83 -13.03
N THR A 125 -14.93 2.04 -12.52
CA THR A 125 -16.29 2.61 -12.41
C THR A 125 -16.91 2.86 -13.79
N ILE A 126 -16.12 3.34 -14.75
CA ILE A 126 -16.57 3.57 -16.15
C ILE A 126 -16.86 2.24 -16.85
N ASN A 127 -16.01 1.23 -16.66
CA ASN A 127 -16.15 -0.07 -17.31
C ASN A 127 -17.43 -0.83 -16.88
N ILE A 128 -18.02 -0.51 -15.73
CA ILE A 128 -19.33 -1.09 -15.33
C ILE A 128 -20.44 -0.69 -16.31
N PHE A 129 -20.28 0.43 -17.02
CA PHE A 129 -21.22 0.88 -18.05
C PHE A 129 -20.91 0.38 -19.46
N ASP A 130 -19.93 -0.51 -19.62
CA ASP A 130 -19.59 -1.06 -20.93
C ASP A 130 -20.69 -2.00 -21.43
N LEU A 131 -21.52 -1.46 -22.34
CA LEU A 131 -22.65 -2.16 -22.93
C LEU A 131 -22.21 -3.15 -24.02
N SER A 132 -20.95 -3.11 -24.46
CA SER A 132 -20.43 -3.94 -25.55
C SER A 132 -20.13 -5.39 -25.13
N THR A 133 -19.89 -5.62 -23.84
CA THR A 133 -19.58 -6.93 -23.24
C THR A 133 -20.78 -7.59 -22.54
N SER A 134 -21.97 -6.99 -22.66
CA SER A 134 -23.13 -7.32 -21.82
C SER A 134 -24.10 -8.31 -22.47
N THR A 135 -24.40 -9.41 -21.77
CA THR A 135 -25.42 -10.42 -22.15
C THR A 135 -26.85 -9.84 -22.12
N SER A 136 -27.10 -8.85 -21.25
CA SER A 136 -28.39 -8.14 -21.16
C SER A 136 -28.17 -6.64 -20.90
N PRO A 137 -28.46 -5.75 -21.86
CA PRO A 137 -28.21 -4.32 -21.73
C PRO A 137 -28.88 -3.67 -20.51
N PHE A 138 -30.11 -4.10 -20.18
CA PHE A 138 -30.87 -3.57 -19.04
C PHE A 138 -30.22 -3.88 -17.68
N THR A 139 -29.63 -5.07 -17.50
CA THR A 139 -29.01 -5.44 -16.22
C THR A 139 -27.72 -4.67 -15.97
N THR A 140 -26.94 -4.43 -17.03
CA THR A 140 -25.69 -3.67 -16.95
C THR A 140 -25.98 -2.20 -16.64
N LEU A 141 -26.98 -1.61 -17.31
CA LEU A 141 -27.43 -0.24 -17.01
C LEU A 141 -27.94 -0.10 -15.56
N PHE A 142 -28.71 -1.07 -15.08
CA PHE A 142 -29.20 -1.05 -13.70
C PHE A 142 -28.06 -1.18 -12.68
N ASN A 143 -27.12 -2.12 -12.90
CA ASN A 143 -25.96 -2.31 -12.02
C ASN A 143 -25.06 -1.07 -12.01
N GLY A 144 -24.74 -0.52 -13.20
CA GLY A 144 -23.99 0.72 -13.33
C GLY A 144 -24.67 1.89 -12.63
N ALA A 145 -25.97 2.08 -12.83
CA ALA A 145 -26.73 3.13 -12.15
C ALA A 145 -26.71 2.95 -10.63
N PHE A 146 -26.84 1.72 -10.13
CA PHE A 146 -26.78 1.41 -8.70
C PHE A 146 -25.40 1.75 -8.11
N ILE A 147 -24.32 1.31 -8.75
CA ILE A 147 -22.95 1.59 -8.30
C ILE A 147 -22.66 3.09 -8.36
N LEU A 148 -23.04 3.78 -9.43
CA LEU A 148 -22.85 5.23 -9.57
C LEU A 148 -23.66 6.00 -8.52
N ALA A 149 -24.90 5.60 -8.24
CA ALA A 149 -25.69 6.18 -7.15
C ALA A 149 -24.99 5.98 -5.79
N GLY A 150 -24.43 4.80 -5.53
CA GLY A 150 -23.63 4.49 -4.34
C GLY A 150 -22.38 5.36 -4.22
N VAL A 151 -21.63 5.54 -5.31
CA VAL A 151 -20.43 6.41 -5.34
C VAL A 151 -20.81 7.87 -5.08
N VAL A 152 -21.85 8.38 -5.75
CA VAL A 152 -22.29 9.78 -5.59
C VAL A 152 -22.79 10.05 -4.17
N THR A 153 -23.65 9.19 -3.62
CA THR A 153 -24.14 9.33 -2.23
C THR A 153 -23.01 9.26 -1.21
N THR A 154 -22.04 8.36 -1.41
CA THR A 154 -20.83 8.25 -0.57
C THR A 154 -19.94 9.49 -0.65
N LEU A 155 -19.73 10.05 -1.85
CA LEU A 155 -18.98 11.30 -2.02
C LEU A 155 -19.68 12.48 -1.36
N VAL A 156 -21.02 12.54 -1.42
CA VAL A 156 -21.82 13.57 -0.73
C VAL A 156 -21.68 13.45 0.79
N TYR A 157 -21.62 12.23 1.34
CA TYR A 157 -21.34 12.01 2.76
C TYR A 157 -19.99 12.62 3.18
N PHE A 158 -18.93 12.35 2.42
CA PHE A 158 -17.58 12.87 2.68
C PHE A 158 -17.34 14.30 2.22
N HIS A 159 -18.33 14.95 1.60
CA HIS A 159 -18.18 16.33 1.15
C HIS A 159 -18.05 17.26 2.35
N PHE A 160 -16.82 17.64 2.69
CA PHE A 160 -16.45 18.61 3.74
C PHE A 160 -16.88 20.06 3.42
N GLY A 161 -18.00 20.25 2.73
CA GLY A 161 -18.60 21.56 2.41
C GLY A 161 -19.51 22.11 3.50
N ALA A 162 -19.38 21.66 4.75
CA ALA A 162 -20.06 22.31 5.87
C ALA A 162 -19.42 23.69 6.09
N ARG A 163 -20.00 24.72 5.46
CA ARG A 163 -19.70 26.11 5.79
C ARG A 163 -20.12 26.35 7.23
N THR A 164 -19.16 26.72 8.07
CA THR A 164 -19.45 27.34 9.36
C THR A 164 -20.06 28.72 9.08
N THR A 165 -21.38 28.84 9.22
CA THR A 165 -22.04 30.14 9.30
C THR A 165 -21.64 30.82 10.61
N ALA A 166 -21.51 32.15 10.62
CA ALA A 166 -21.05 32.97 11.76
C ALA A 166 -21.88 32.84 13.06
N ASP A 167 -22.95 32.04 13.05
CA ASP A 167 -23.89 31.81 14.16
C ASP A 167 -23.79 30.41 14.79
N GLY A 168 -22.76 29.62 14.45
CA GLY A 168 -22.51 28.31 15.06
C GLY A 168 -23.48 27.18 14.68
N SER A 169 -24.58 27.46 13.99
CA SER A 169 -25.47 26.43 13.44
C SER A 169 -25.04 26.00 12.04
N VAL A 170 -24.71 24.73 11.86
CA VAL A 170 -24.45 24.12 10.54
C VAL A 170 -25.79 23.93 9.84
N ARG A 171 -26.19 24.86 8.97
CA ARG A 171 -27.33 24.64 8.06
C ARG A 171 -26.81 24.01 6.77
N ARG A 172 -26.80 22.68 6.71
CA ARG A 172 -26.84 21.94 5.44
C ARG A 172 -28.27 21.97 4.91
N PHE A 173 -28.47 22.07 3.60
CA PHE A 173 -29.78 21.83 2.99
C PHE A 173 -30.25 20.41 3.35
N GLY A 174 -31.49 20.22 3.81
CA GLY A 174 -31.99 18.90 4.26
C GLY A 174 -31.88 17.80 3.21
N LEU A 175 -31.91 18.15 1.91
CA LEU A 175 -31.66 17.20 0.82
C LEU A 175 -30.23 16.64 0.82
N ILE A 176 -29.23 17.47 1.16
CA ILE A 176 -27.82 17.02 1.25
C ILE A 176 -27.64 16.10 2.45
N GLU A 177 -28.33 16.37 3.56
CA GLU A 177 -28.29 15.53 4.76
C GLU A 177 -28.94 14.17 4.53
N PHE A 178 -30.07 14.11 3.82
CA PHE A 178 -30.72 12.85 3.44
C PHE A 178 -29.85 12.02 2.47
N ILE A 179 -29.27 12.64 1.45
CA ILE A 179 -28.36 11.97 0.50
C ILE A 179 -27.09 11.47 1.24
N ALA A 180 -26.56 12.25 2.18
CA ALA A 180 -25.42 11.84 3.01
C ALA A 180 -25.78 10.66 3.94
N PHE A 181 -26.99 10.63 4.50
CA PHE A 181 -27.45 9.49 5.30
C PHE A 181 -27.47 8.20 4.48
N ILE A 182 -27.97 8.24 3.25
CA ILE A 182 -27.93 7.09 2.32
C ILE A 182 -26.47 6.65 2.06
N GLY A 183 -25.57 7.61 1.81
CA GLY A 183 -24.14 7.32 1.64
C GLY A 183 -23.51 6.67 2.87
N SER A 184 -23.91 7.08 4.07
CA SER A 184 -23.42 6.48 5.33
C SER A 184 -23.79 5.00 5.49
N ILE A 185 -24.97 4.59 4.99
CA ILE A 185 -25.40 3.19 5.00
C ILE A 185 -24.52 2.38 4.05
N PHE A 186 -24.24 2.92 2.86
CA PHE A 186 -23.37 2.27 1.89
C PHE A 186 -21.94 2.09 2.45
N LEU A 187 -21.43 3.08 3.17
CA LEU A 187 -20.15 2.98 3.88
C LEU A 187 -20.17 1.94 4.98
N ALA A 188 -21.21 1.92 5.82
CA ALA A 188 -21.34 0.93 6.87
C ALA A 188 -21.36 -0.50 6.30
N PHE A 189 -22.06 -0.71 5.18
CA PHE A 189 -22.10 -2.00 4.49
C PHE A 189 -20.75 -2.39 3.90
N THR A 190 -20.10 -1.49 3.15
CA THR A 190 -18.79 -1.77 2.54
C THR A 190 -17.71 -2.04 3.58
N LEU A 191 -17.65 -1.25 4.66
CA LEU A 191 -16.75 -1.50 5.80
C LEU A 191 -17.08 -2.82 6.50
N GLY A 192 -18.37 -3.15 6.65
CA GLY A 192 -18.81 -4.43 7.21
C GLY A 192 -18.34 -5.62 6.38
N VAL A 193 -18.47 -5.55 5.05
CA VAL A 193 -17.97 -6.58 4.12
C VAL A 193 -16.45 -6.70 4.19
N LEU A 194 -15.72 -5.57 4.21
CA LEU A 194 -14.27 -5.57 4.35
C LEU A 194 -13.83 -6.21 5.68
N PHE A 195 -14.48 -5.86 6.78
CA PHE A 195 -14.23 -6.45 8.10
C PHE A 195 -14.50 -7.96 8.10
N ALA A 196 -15.64 -8.40 7.56
CA ALA A 196 -15.98 -9.80 7.44
C ALA A 196 -14.97 -10.57 6.55
N GLY A 197 -14.52 -9.96 5.46
CA GLY A 197 -13.50 -10.52 4.58
C GLY A 197 -12.14 -10.69 5.28
N VAL A 198 -11.67 -9.66 5.99
CA VAL A 198 -10.43 -9.72 6.78
C VAL A 198 -10.55 -10.75 7.90
N TYR A 199 -11.67 -10.79 8.61
CA TYR A 199 -11.92 -11.78 9.66
C TYR A 199 -11.95 -13.20 9.11
N SER A 200 -12.64 -13.43 7.99
CA SER A 200 -12.66 -14.74 7.32
C SER A 200 -11.27 -15.14 6.86
N ALA A 201 -10.49 -14.23 6.26
CA ALA A 201 -9.13 -14.51 5.84
C ALA A 201 -8.23 -14.86 7.03
N ALA A 202 -8.36 -14.15 8.15
CA ALA A 202 -7.62 -14.42 9.37
C ALA A 202 -7.99 -15.79 9.96
N LEU A 203 -9.27 -16.14 10.01
CA LEU A 203 -9.72 -17.47 10.45
C LEU A 203 -9.25 -18.59 9.53
N THR A 204 -9.33 -18.40 8.21
CA THR A 204 -8.80 -19.37 7.24
C THR A 204 -7.30 -19.57 7.43
N ALA A 205 -6.53 -18.49 7.57
CA ALA A 205 -5.09 -18.57 7.84
C ALA A 205 -4.81 -19.28 9.17
N LEU A 206 -5.60 -19.03 10.22
CA LEU A 206 -5.47 -19.73 11.51
C LEU A 206 -5.73 -21.23 11.36
N ILE A 207 -6.81 -21.61 10.66
CA ILE A 207 -7.17 -23.01 10.39
C ILE A 207 -6.05 -23.70 9.59
N GLU A 208 -5.51 -23.04 8.56
CA GLU A 208 -4.38 -23.57 7.78
C GLU A 208 -3.16 -23.82 8.66
N ARG A 209 -2.84 -22.90 9.58
CA ARG A 209 -1.71 -23.07 10.51
C ARG A 209 -1.96 -24.21 11.51
N LEU A 210 -3.17 -24.35 12.04
CA LEU A 210 -3.55 -25.46 12.92
C LEU A 210 -3.51 -26.81 12.18
N ARG A 211 -4.00 -26.86 10.94
CA ARG A 211 -3.89 -28.06 10.09
C ARG A 211 -2.44 -28.42 9.79
N PHE A 212 -1.61 -27.44 9.47
CA PHE A 212 -0.17 -27.63 9.27
C PHE A 212 0.51 -28.23 10.52
N PHE A 213 0.13 -27.78 11.71
CA PHE A 213 0.62 -28.38 12.96
C PHE A 213 0.16 -29.83 13.12
N GLY A 214 -1.11 -30.12 12.86
CA GLY A 214 -1.66 -31.48 12.93
C GLY A 214 -0.94 -32.45 11.99
N THR A 215 -0.74 -32.07 10.72
CA THR A 215 -0.05 -32.90 9.74
C THR A 215 1.43 -33.06 10.04
N PHE A 216 2.10 -32.03 10.57
CA PHE A 216 3.51 -32.10 10.96
C PHE A 216 3.77 -33.07 12.12
N PHE A 217 2.85 -33.15 13.09
CA PHE A 217 2.94 -34.11 14.21
C PHE A 217 2.33 -35.49 13.92
N GLY A 218 1.86 -35.74 12.68
CA GLY A 218 1.24 -37.01 12.31
C GLY A 218 -0.15 -37.26 12.93
N LEU A 219 -0.82 -36.20 13.39
CA LEU A 219 -2.16 -36.23 13.99
C LEU A 219 -3.28 -35.95 12.97
N GLY A 220 -3.02 -36.12 11.66
CA GLY A 220 -3.98 -35.85 10.59
C GLY A 220 -3.70 -36.64 9.33
#